data_AF-R1CRS2-F1
#
_entry.id   AF-R1CRS2-F1
#
_cell.length_a   1.000
_cell.length_b   1.000
_cell.length_c   1.000
_cell.angle_alpha   90.00
_cell.angle_beta   90.00
_cell.angle_gamma   90.00
#
_symmetry.space_group_name_H-M   'P 1'
#
loop_
_entity.id
_entity.type
_entity.pdbx_description
1 polymer ?
#
loop_
_entity_poly.entity_id
_entity_poly.type
_entity_poly.pdbx_seq_one_letter_code
_entity_poly.pdbx_strand_id
1 'polypeptide(L)'
;MRAAAADPSGYVMKPQREGGGHNLFGATLAAALRELSRAQRSAYILMRRIEPKAAPAVLVRAGEVYRGDAVSELGVYSTYLRSATGRVLISRPAGHLVRTKMRGVDEGGVASGFAVLSSPLASSDDVV
;
A
#
# COMPACT_ATOMS: atom_id res chain seq x y z
N MET A 1 5.69 3.14 -18.92
CA MET A 1 6.96 3.87 -18.76
C MET A 1 6.87 5.33 -19.19
N ARG A 2 6.50 5.67 -20.45
CA ARG A 2 6.43 7.08 -20.90
C ARG A 2 5.50 7.95 -20.04
N ALA A 3 4.30 7.46 -19.71
CA ALA A 3 3.36 8.19 -18.84
C ALA A 3 3.95 8.48 -17.45
N ALA A 4 4.58 7.49 -16.81
CA ALA A 4 5.26 7.69 -15.53
C ALA A 4 6.55 8.54 -15.61
N ALA A 5 7.15 8.69 -16.78
CA ALA A 5 8.26 9.61 -16.97
C ALA A 5 7.76 11.08 -17.07
N ALA A 6 6.58 11.28 -17.64
CA ALA A 6 5.94 12.60 -17.73
C ALA A 6 5.32 13.03 -16.40
N ASP A 7 4.68 12.10 -15.69
CA ASP A 7 4.14 12.31 -14.35
C ASP A 7 4.54 11.15 -13.42
N PRO A 8 5.72 11.23 -12.77
CA PRO A 8 6.17 10.24 -11.79
C PRO A 8 5.28 10.16 -10.54
N SER A 9 4.53 11.22 -10.22
CA SER A 9 3.73 11.28 -8.99
C SER A 9 2.51 10.37 -9.05
N GLY A 10 1.95 10.16 -10.24
CA GLY A 10 0.82 9.26 -10.47
C GLY A 10 1.17 7.76 -10.45
N TYR A 11 2.41 7.39 -10.11
CA TYR A 11 2.87 6.00 -10.15
C TYR A 11 3.75 5.60 -8.96
N VAL A 12 3.83 4.28 -8.76
CA VAL A 12 4.75 3.62 -7.85
C VAL A 12 5.47 2.52 -8.62
N MET A 13 6.80 2.45 -8.49
CA MET A 13 7.61 1.39 -9.07
C MET A 13 8.00 0.39 -7.98
N LYS A 14 7.60 -0.86 -8.15
CA LYS A 14 7.71 -1.90 -7.11
C LYS A 14 8.71 -2.98 -7.53
N PRO A 15 9.78 -3.24 -6.76
CA PRO A 15 10.63 -4.41 -6.98
C PRO A 15 9.93 -5.69 -6.51
N GLN A 16 10.50 -6.85 -6.83
CA GLN A 16 10.05 -8.16 -6.34
C GLN A 16 10.46 -8.37 -4.87
N ARG A 17 9.92 -7.56 -3.93
CA ARG A 17 10.19 -7.66 -2.50
C ARG A 17 8.92 -7.47 -1.67
N GLU A 18 8.95 -8.01 -0.45
CA GLU A 18 7.85 -7.97 0.53
C GLU A 18 8.24 -7.18 1.80
N GLY A 19 7.26 -6.86 2.64
CA GLY A 19 7.49 -6.24 3.97
C GLY A 19 7.52 -4.71 4.01
N GLY A 20 7.40 -4.04 2.85
CA GLY A 20 7.37 -2.58 2.72
C GLY A 20 8.77 -1.93 2.77
N GLY A 21 8.85 -0.66 2.36
CA GLY A 21 10.10 0.11 2.37
C GLY A 21 11.01 -0.11 1.15
N HIS A 22 10.46 -0.62 0.05
CA HIS A 22 11.22 -0.95 -1.17
C HIS A 22 10.71 -0.25 -2.42
N ASN A 23 9.55 0.41 -2.32
CA ASN A 23 8.93 1.04 -3.46
C ASN A 23 9.62 2.36 -3.80
N LEU A 24 9.67 2.68 -5.09
CA LEU A 24 10.18 3.95 -5.57
C LEU A 24 9.01 4.86 -5.94
N PHE A 25 9.07 6.10 -5.46
CA PHE A 25 8.06 7.13 -5.63
C PHE A 25 8.69 8.40 -6.22
N GLY A 26 7.88 9.25 -6.85
CA GLY A 26 8.25 10.61 -7.24
C GLY A 26 9.63 10.73 -7.90
N ALA A 27 10.53 11.52 -7.30
CA ALA A 27 11.86 11.78 -7.84
C ALA A 27 12.72 10.51 -7.97
N THR A 28 12.66 9.59 -7.00
CA THR A 28 13.41 8.33 -7.02
C THR A 28 12.92 7.41 -8.13
N LEU A 29 11.60 7.36 -8.35
CA LEU A 29 11.01 6.68 -9.50
C LEU A 29 11.52 7.30 -10.81
N ALA A 30 11.49 8.63 -10.92
CA ALA A 30 11.94 9.34 -12.11
C ALA A 30 13.42 9.09 -12.43
N ALA A 31 14.28 9.07 -11.40
CA ALA A 31 15.70 8.72 -11.53
C ALA A 31 15.86 7.27 -12.02
N ALA A 32 15.17 6.31 -11.40
CA ALA A 32 15.23 4.91 -11.80
C ALA A 32 14.77 4.68 -13.25
N LEU A 33 13.77 5.43 -13.73
CA LEU A 33 13.32 5.36 -15.13
C LEU A 33 14.34 5.91 -16.14
N ARG A 34 15.24 6.80 -15.72
CA ARG A 34 16.32 7.32 -16.57
C ARG A 34 17.55 6.41 -16.53
N GLU A 35 17.94 5.97 -15.34
CA GLU A 35 19.23 5.33 -15.08
C GLU A 35 19.22 3.83 -15.32
N LEU A 36 18.13 3.13 -15.00
CA LEU A 36 18.09 1.68 -15.14
C LEU A 36 18.07 1.28 -16.62
N SER A 37 18.93 0.32 -16.98
CA SER A 37 18.88 -0.36 -18.28
C SER A 37 17.58 -1.15 -18.45
N ARG A 38 17.26 -1.54 -19.68
CA ARG A 38 16.09 -2.38 -19.97
C ARG A 38 16.10 -3.70 -19.17
N ALA A 39 17.28 -4.32 -19.03
CA ALA A 39 17.43 -5.55 -18.27
C ALA A 39 17.18 -5.32 -16.76
N GLN A 40 17.71 -4.25 -16.17
CA GLN A 40 17.45 -3.96 -14.75
C GLN A 40 15.99 -3.61 -14.47
N ARG A 41 15.29 -2.98 -15.43
CA ARG A 41 13.87 -2.65 -15.30
C ARG A 41 12.97 -3.89 -15.22
N SER A 42 13.39 -5.06 -15.68
CA SER A 42 12.56 -6.28 -15.60
C SER A 42 12.36 -6.77 -14.16
N ALA A 43 13.16 -6.29 -13.20
CA ALA A 43 13.00 -6.59 -11.79
C ALA A 43 11.84 -5.81 -11.13
N TYR A 44 11.15 -4.93 -11.87
CA TYR A 44 10.15 -4.03 -11.34
C TYR A 44 8.84 -4.10 -12.11
N ILE A 45 7.75 -3.80 -11.41
CA ILE A 45 6.47 -3.44 -12.02
C ILE A 45 6.17 -1.96 -11.80
N LEU A 46 5.43 -1.37 -12.72
CA LEU A 46 4.91 -0.01 -12.60
C LEU A 46 3.42 -0.09 -12.30
N MET A 47 2.99 0.53 -11.21
CA MET A 47 1.61 0.54 -10.76
C MET A 47 1.11 1.99 -10.69
N ARG A 48 -0.12 2.24 -11.12
CA ARG A 48 -0.76 3.55 -10.90
C ARG A 48 -0.92 3.76 -9.39
N ARG A 49 -0.54 4.93 -8.90
CA ARG A 49 -0.73 5.31 -7.50
C ARG A 49 -2.23 5.46 -7.22
N ILE A 50 -2.67 4.86 -6.12
CA ILE A 50 -4.04 5.02 -5.63
C ILE A 50 -4.02 6.22 -4.70
N GLU A 51 -4.87 7.20 -4.98
CA GLU A 51 -5.07 8.40 -4.16
C GLU A 51 -6.41 8.29 -3.45
N PRO A 52 -6.47 7.62 -2.27
CA PRO A 52 -7.70 7.52 -1.51
C PRO A 52 -8.07 8.87 -0.90
N LYS A 53 -9.37 9.07 -0.65
CA LYS A 53 -9.82 10.23 0.13
C LYS A 53 -9.20 10.18 1.52
N ALA A 54 -8.59 11.29 1.93
CA ALA A 54 -8.06 11.42 3.27
C ALA A 54 -9.17 11.85 4.25
N ALA A 55 -9.02 11.44 5.50
CA ALA A 55 -9.91 11.82 6.58
C ALA A 55 -9.11 12.27 7.80
N PRO A 56 -9.62 13.21 8.62
CA PRO A 56 -9.00 13.57 9.87
C PRO A 56 -8.83 12.35 10.78
N ALA A 57 -7.64 12.18 11.34
CA ALA A 57 -7.33 11.09 12.24
C ALA A 57 -6.34 11.52 13.35
N VAL A 58 -6.36 10.75 14.43
CA VAL A 58 -5.40 10.83 15.53
C VAL A 58 -4.64 9.51 15.57
N LEU A 59 -3.34 9.56 15.28
CA LEU A 59 -2.47 8.38 15.30
C LEU A 59 -1.60 8.45 16.56
N VAL A 60 -1.51 7.34 17.28
CA VAL A 60 -0.66 7.20 18.47
C VAL A 60 0.45 6.20 18.19
N ARG A 61 1.70 6.61 18.40
CA ARG A 61 2.88 5.75 18.21
C ARG A 61 3.93 6.08 19.26
N ALA A 62 4.41 5.06 19.97
CA ALA A 62 5.42 5.21 21.02
C ALA A 62 5.05 6.28 22.08
N GLY A 63 3.75 6.38 22.41
CA GLY A 63 3.25 7.39 23.36
C GLY A 63 3.07 8.80 22.78
N GLU A 64 3.52 9.05 21.55
CA GLU A 64 3.36 10.32 20.87
C GLU A 64 2.08 10.37 20.05
N VAL A 65 1.48 11.57 19.97
CA VAL A 65 0.23 11.81 19.27
C VAL A 65 0.47 12.65 18.02
N TYR A 66 -0.01 12.15 16.90
CA TYR A 66 0.04 12.80 15.60
C TYR A 66 -1.40 13.07 15.15
N ARG A 67 -1.71 14.32 14.80
CA ARG A 67 -3.05 14.73 14.34
C ARG A 67 -2.96 15.30 12.93
N GLY A 68 -3.91 14.96 12.08
CA GLY A 68 -3.98 15.47 10.72
C GLY A 68 -4.77 14.55 9.80
N ASP A 69 -4.69 14.82 8.51
CA ASP A 69 -5.31 13.97 7.49
C ASP A 69 -4.52 12.67 7.33
N ALA A 70 -5.26 11.56 7.30
CA ALA A 70 -4.71 10.22 7.14
C ALA A 70 -5.46 9.45 6.05
N VAL A 71 -4.80 8.42 5.54
CA VAL A 71 -5.35 7.47 4.59
C VAL A 71 -5.27 6.06 5.15
N SER A 72 -6.25 5.24 4.80
CA SER A 72 -6.38 3.87 5.29
C SER A 72 -6.25 2.86 4.16
N GLU A 73 -5.60 1.74 4.44
CA GLU A 73 -5.48 0.58 3.57
C GLU A 73 -6.15 -0.62 4.25
N LEU A 74 -7.21 -1.15 3.61
CA LEU A 74 -7.94 -2.32 4.08
C LEU A 74 -7.32 -3.60 3.51
N GLY A 75 -6.80 -4.45 4.39
CA GLY A 75 -6.42 -5.82 4.08
C GLY A 75 -7.52 -6.80 4.49
N VAL A 76 -7.83 -7.77 3.63
CA VAL A 76 -8.77 -8.87 3.91
C VAL A 76 -7.99 -10.18 3.93
N TYR A 77 -7.99 -10.86 5.07
CA TYR A 77 -7.38 -12.17 5.18
C TYR A 77 -8.30 -13.23 4.56
N SER A 78 -7.71 -14.26 3.96
CA SER A 78 -8.42 -15.40 3.41
C SER A 78 -7.68 -16.69 3.74
N THR A 79 -8.43 -17.76 3.99
CA THR A 79 -7.89 -19.10 4.21
C THR A 79 -8.23 -19.98 3.01
N TYR A 80 -7.24 -20.72 2.52
CA TYR A 80 -7.39 -21.62 1.39
C TYR A 80 -6.70 -22.96 1.67
N LEU A 81 -7.41 -24.06 1.47
CA LEU A 81 -6.88 -25.42 1.59
C LEU A 81 -7.42 -26.29 0.46
N ARG A 82 -6.53 -27.03 -0.20
CA ARG A 82 -6.84 -27.94 -1.31
C ARG A 82 -6.20 -29.29 -1.09
N SER A 83 -6.90 -30.38 -1.40
CA SER A 83 -6.32 -31.73 -1.40
C SER A 83 -5.35 -31.93 -2.57
N ALA A 84 -4.51 -32.97 -2.49
CA ALA A 84 -3.66 -33.39 -3.60
C ALA A 84 -4.46 -33.80 -4.85
N THR A 85 -5.66 -34.36 -4.68
CA THR A 85 -6.61 -34.68 -5.78
C THR A 85 -7.25 -33.43 -6.39
N GLY A 86 -6.99 -32.27 -5.81
CA GLY A 86 -7.45 -30.99 -6.33
C GLY A 86 -8.81 -30.53 -5.84
N ARG A 87 -9.40 -31.22 -4.87
CA ARG A 87 -10.63 -30.78 -4.20
C ARG A 87 -10.32 -29.62 -3.28
N VAL A 88 -11.03 -28.50 -3.45
CA VAL A 88 -10.98 -27.38 -2.49
C VAL A 88 -11.71 -27.80 -1.22
N LEU A 89 -11.03 -27.72 -0.09
CA LEU A 89 -11.55 -28.07 1.24
C LEU A 89 -11.94 -26.82 2.03
N ILE A 90 -11.17 -25.74 1.88
CA ILE A 90 -11.44 -24.44 2.51
C ILE A 90 -11.17 -23.35 1.46
N SER A 91 -12.08 -22.40 1.34
CA SER A 91 -11.90 -21.16 0.59
C SER A 91 -12.85 -20.12 1.14
N ARG A 92 -12.39 -19.33 2.12
CA ARG A 92 -13.24 -18.34 2.80
C ARG A 92 -12.46 -17.14 3.34
N PRO A 93 -13.11 -15.97 3.48
CA PRO A 93 -12.56 -14.84 4.24
C PRO A 93 -12.27 -15.25 5.69
N ALA A 94 -11.24 -14.63 6.27
CA ALA A 94 -10.72 -14.94 7.60
C ALA A 94 -10.49 -13.68 8.46
N GLY A 95 -11.28 -12.64 8.22
CA GLY A 95 -11.17 -11.35 8.92
C GLY A 95 -10.42 -10.29 8.10
N HIS A 96 -10.04 -9.21 8.77
CA HIS A 96 -9.45 -8.04 8.13
C HIS A 96 -8.42 -7.36 9.04
N LEU A 97 -7.61 -6.49 8.42
CA LEU A 97 -6.70 -5.57 9.08
C LEU A 97 -6.78 -4.23 8.36
N VAL A 98 -7.00 -3.14 9.10
CA VAL A 98 -6.85 -1.79 8.55
C VAL A 98 -5.54 -1.21 9.04
N ARG A 99 -4.77 -0.67 8.10
CA ARG A 99 -3.56 0.11 8.40
C ARG A 99 -3.83 1.56 8.02
N THR A 100 -3.51 2.49 8.91
CA THR A 100 -3.73 3.92 8.68
C THR A 100 -2.40 4.65 8.80
N LYS A 101 -2.14 5.58 7.88
CA LYS A 101 -0.94 6.42 7.86
C LYS A 101 -1.29 7.87 7.59
N MET A 102 -0.45 8.79 8.05
CA MET A 102 -0.62 10.20 7.71
C MET A 102 -0.52 10.41 6.19
N ARG A 103 -1.31 11.36 5.69
CA ARG A 103 -1.24 11.79 4.30
C ARG A 103 0.17 12.32 4.01
N GLY A 104 0.71 11.95 2.85
CA GLY A 104 2.08 12.30 2.44
C GLY A 104 3.15 11.29 2.87
N VAL A 105 2.81 10.28 3.69
CA VAL A 105 3.70 9.14 3.95
C VAL A 105 3.54 8.12 2.82
N ASP A 106 4.60 7.83 2.08
CA ASP A 106 4.55 6.94 0.91
C ASP A 106 4.45 5.45 1.28
N GLU A 107 5.17 5.01 2.30
CA GLU A 107 5.16 3.61 2.76
C GLU A 107 4.03 3.33 3.77
N GLY A 108 3.69 2.06 3.98
CA GLY A 108 2.51 1.67 4.77
C GLY A 108 2.71 0.51 5.75
N GLY A 109 3.96 0.11 6.00
CA GLY A 109 4.25 -0.98 6.93
C GLY A 109 4.11 -0.54 8.39
N VAL A 110 3.37 -1.33 9.19
CA VAL A 110 3.24 -1.10 10.64
C VAL A 110 4.55 -1.47 11.34
N ALA A 111 5.12 -2.63 11.02
CA ALA A 111 6.38 -3.10 11.60
C ALA A 111 7.57 -2.20 11.24
N SER A 112 7.53 -1.53 10.09
CA SER A 112 8.53 -0.55 9.66
C SER A 112 8.24 0.89 10.15
N GLY A 113 7.17 1.09 10.93
CA GLY A 113 6.86 2.35 11.62
C GLY A 113 6.13 3.40 10.80
N PHE A 114 5.74 3.12 9.54
CA PHE A 114 5.07 4.08 8.65
C PHE A 114 3.56 4.20 8.88
N ALA A 115 2.93 3.17 9.44
CA ALA A 115 1.49 3.10 9.69
C ALA A 115 1.17 2.61 11.10
N VAL A 116 -0.06 2.83 11.54
CA VAL A 116 -0.64 2.26 12.76
C VAL A 116 -1.78 1.31 12.42
N LEU A 117 -2.17 0.46 13.38
CA LEU A 117 -3.35 -0.39 13.27
C LEU A 117 -4.62 0.44 13.48
N SER A 118 -5.68 0.08 12.77
CA SER A 118 -6.98 0.72 12.85
C SER A 118 -8.10 -0.31 12.62
N SER A 119 -9.35 0.14 12.76
CA SER A 119 -10.56 -0.62 12.47
C SER A 119 -11.43 0.14 11.47
N PRO A 120 -12.15 -0.56 10.56
CA PRO A 120 -13.05 0.09 9.63
C PRO A 120 -14.32 0.52 10.36
N LEU A 121 -14.82 1.71 10.04
CA LEU A 121 -16.16 2.15 10.41
C LEU A 121 -17.05 2.00 9.17
N ALA A 122 -18.03 1.09 9.24
CA ALA A 122 -19.05 0.98 8.20
C ALA A 122 -19.99 2.19 8.31
N SER A 123 -20.18 2.92 7.22
CA SER A 123 -21.12 4.03 7.13
C SER A 123 -22.13 3.73 6.02
N SER A 124 -23.39 4.10 6.24
CA SER A 124 -24.45 4.08 5.22
C SER A 124 -24.40 5.28 4.29
N ASP A 125 -23.63 6.30 4.65
CA ASP A 125 -23.43 7.48 3.83
C ASP A 125 -22.27 7.24 2.88
N ASP A 126 -22.44 7.59 1.60
CA ASP A 126 -21.31 7.92 0.72
C ASP A 126 -20.62 9.12 1.37
N VAL A 127 -19.66 8.87 2.27
CA VAL A 127 -18.98 9.94 3.02
C VAL A 127 -18.16 10.78 2.02
N VAL A 128 -18.80 11.83 1.49
CA VAL A 128 -18.28 12.83 0.54
C VAL A 128 -17.05 13.51 1.07
#